data_AF-A0AAD6PKA9-F1
#
_entry.id   AF-A0AAD6PKA9-F1
#
_cell.length_a   1.000
_cell.length_b   1.000
_cell.length_c   1.000
_cell.angle_alpha   90.00
_cell.angle_beta   90.00
_cell.angle_gamma   90.00
#
_symmetry.space_group_name_H-M   'P 1'
#
loop_
_entity.id
_entity.type
_entity.pdbx_description
1 polymer ?
#
loop_
_entity_poly.entity_id
_entity_poly.type
_entity_poly.pdbx_seq_one_letter_code
_entity_poly.pdbx_strand_id
1 'polypeptide(L)'
;MSSMKGEVELDITAEKAWEMYRDNEIISKIYPEMLAHAEYIEGDGSPGSLRLFRMGPAVSSYVKESMQKIEKVEVGKICHISSCWG
;
A
#
# COMPACT_ATOMS: atom_id res chain seq x y z
N MET A 1 9.00 -5.44 19.20
CA MET A 1 8.05 -5.19 18.10
C MET A 1 7.39 -6.50 17.75
N SER A 2 6.09 -6.63 17.98
CA SER A 2 5.32 -7.78 17.52
C SER A 2 5.04 -7.62 16.03
N SER A 3 5.35 -8.62 15.21
CA SER A 3 5.08 -8.59 13.77
C SER A 3 3.76 -9.29 13.47
N MET A 4 2.87 -8.66 12.70
CA MET A 4 1.65 -9.28 12.18
C MET A 4 1.87 -9.58 10.69
N LYS A 5 1.53 -10.78 10.25
CA LYS A 5 1.59 -11.19 8.85
C LYS A 5 0.20 -11.66 8.43
N GLY A 6 -0.24 -11.22 7.26
CA GLY A 6 -1.47 -11.66 6.61
C GLY A 6 -1.15 -12.15 5.21
N GLU A 7 -1.84 -13.19 4.77
CA GLU A 7 -1.77 -13.72 3.41
C GLU A 7 -3.17 -13.63 2.81
N VAL A 8 -3.24 -13.22 1.54
CA VAL A 8 -4.49 -13.13 0.78
C VAL A 8 -4.25 -13.78 -0.57
N GLU A 9 -5.10 -14.73 -0.93
CA GLU A 9 -5.11 -15.35 -2.25
C GLU A 9 -6.05 -14.57 -3.16
N LEU A 10 -5.56 -14.17 -4.34
CA LEU A 10 -6.33 -13.42 -5.33
C LEU A 10 -6.38 -14.23 -6.63
N ASP A 11 -7.57 -14.30 -7.25
CA ASP A 11 -7.78 -14.94 -8.55
C ASP A 11 -7.36 -14.01 -9.72
N ILE A 12 -6.17 -13.44 -9.63
CA ILE A 12 -5.55 -12.59 -10.66
C ILE A 12 -4.05 -12.85 -10.73
N THR A 13 -3.42 -12.48 -11.84
CA THR A 13 -1.97 -12.60 -11.98
C THR A 13 -1.24 -11.65 -11.02
N ALA A 14 -0.02 -12.03 -10.63
CA ALA A 14 0.82 -11.22 -9.76
C ALA A 14 1.10 -9.83 -10.36
N GLU A 15 1.30 -9.75 -11.68
CA GLU A 15 1.51 -8.49 -12.39
C GLU A 15 0.30 -7.57 -12.25
N LYS A 16 -0.91 -8.11 -12.45
CA LYS A 16 -2.14 -7.33 -12.34
C LYS A 16 -2.40 -6.87 -10.91
N ALA A 17 -2.17 -7.74 -9.93
CA ALA A 17 -2.26 -7.39 -8.52
C ALA A 17 -1.27 -6.26 -8.17
N TRP A 18 -0.05 -6.33 -8.70
CA TRP A 18 1.00 -5.33 -8.48
C TRP A 18 0.69 -3.99 -9.14
N GLU A 19 0.15 -4.00 -10.36
CA GLU A 19 -0.31 -2.80 -11.06
C GLU A 19 -1.45 -2.11 -10.30
N MET A 20 -2.49 -2.87 -9.92
CA MET A 20 -3.60 -2.37 -9.12
C MET A 20 -3.15 -1.78 -7.79
N TYR A 21 -2.20 -2.43 -7.12
CA TYR A 21 -1.70 -1.98 -5.82
C TYR A 21 -0.96 -0.65 -5.90
N ARG A 22 -0.22 -0.41 -7.00
CA ARG A 22 0.56 0.81 -7.22
C ARG A 22 -0.25 1.96 -7.81
N ASP A 23 -1.41 1.68 -8.35
CA ASP A 23 -2.33 2.71 -8.82
C ASP A 23 -3.07 3.33 -7.63
N ASN A 24 -2.75 4.61 -7.36
CA ASN A 24 -3.31 5.35 -6.24
C ASN A 24 -4.82 5.61 -6.37
N GLU A 25 -5.33 5.71 -7.60
CA GLU A 25 -6.77 5.88 -7.80
C GLU A 25 -7.51 4.57 -7.55
N ILE A 26 -6.98 3.47 -8.06
CA ILE A 26 -7.59 2.14 -7.88
C ILE A 26 -7.60 1.77 -6.39
N ILE A 27 -6.47 1.89 -5.70
CA ILE A 27 -6.37 1.49 -4.30
C ILE A 27 -7.29 2.29 -3.38
N SER A 28 -7.47 3.59 -3.66
CA SER A 28 -8.38 4.46 -2.88
C SER A 28 -9.86 4.14 -3.15
N LYS A 29 -10.19 3.59 -4.33
CA LYS A 29 -11.56 3.20 -4.70
C LYS A 29 -11.94 1.82 -4.16
N ILE A 30 -10.98 0.91 -3.96
CA ILE A 30 -11.24 -0.46 -3.49
C ILE A 30 -11.80 -0.46 -2.06
N TYR A 31 -11.24 0.39 -1.17
CA TYR A 31 -11.67 0.40 0.23
C TYR A 31 -11.60 1.80 0.88
N PRO A 32 -12.49 2.73 0.47
CA PRO A 32 -12.46 4.13 0.89
C PRO A 32 -12.67 4.33 2.39
N GLU A 33 -13.38 3.41 3.05
CA GLU A 33 -13.58 3.43 4.50
C GLU A 33 -12.27 3.26 5.29
N MET A 34 -11.29 2.55 4.73
CA MET A 34 -9.97 2.37 5.35
C MET A 34 -8.89 3.26 4.74
N LEU A 35 -8.97 3.54 3.43
CA LEU A 35 -7.98 4.32 2.68
C LEU A 35 -8.71 5.42 1.90
N ALA A 36 -8.74 6.62 2.46
CA ALA A 36 -9.42 7.76 1.82
C ALA A 36 -8.63 8.33 0.64
N HIS A 37 -7.29 8.29 0.71
CA HIS A 37 -6.44 8.88 -0.31
C HIS A 37 -5.06 8.21 -0.34
N ALA A 38 -4.45 8.19 -1.53
CA ALA A 38 -3.08 7.75 -1.75
C ALA A 38 -2.39 8.72 -2.72
N GLU A 39 -1.17 9.15 -2.40
CA GLU A 39 -0.36 9.99 -3.28
C GLU A 39 1.12 9.63 -3.22
N TYR A 40 1.80 9.70 -4.37
CA TYR A 40 3.26 9.61 -4.40
C TYR A 40 3.84 10.97 -4.05
N ILE A 41 4.56 11.03 -2.92
CA ILE A 41 5.28 12.22 -2.48
C ILE A 41 6.67 12.28 -3.11
N GLU A 42 7.26 11.11 -3.40
CA GLU A 42 8.50 10.98 -4.14
C GLU A 42 8.41 9.78 -5.09
N GLY A 43 8.85 9.96 -6.34
CA GLY A 43 8.80 8.94 -7.37
C GLY A 43 7.45 8.79 -8.07
N ASP A 44 7.33 7.73 -8.85
CA ASP A 44 6.22 7.48 -9.80
C ASP A 44 5.55 6.11 -9.56
N GLY A 45 5.85 5.47 -8.44
CA GLY A 45 5.44 4.09 -8.16
C GLY A 45 6.47 3.03 -8.54
N SER A 46 7.63 3.42 -9.10
CA SER A 46 8.77 2.52 -9.22
C SER A 46 9.42 2.23 -7.86
N PRO A 47 10.20 1.13 -7.72
CA PRO A 47 10.97 0.86 -6.51
C PRO A 47 11.83 2.05 -6.08
N GLY A 48 11.73 2.43 -4.81
CA GLY A 48 12.33 3.63 -4.24
C GLY A 48 11.33 4.76 -4.00
N SER A 49 10.16 4.71 -4.64
CA SER A 49 9.09 5.71 -4.44
C SER A 49 8.58 5.73 -3.00
N LEU A 50 8.22 6.91 -2.53
CA LEU A 50 7.53 7.14 -1.26
C LEU A 50 6.07 7.51 -1.53
N ARG A 51 5.17 6.81 -0.86
CA ARG A 51 3.73 7.00 -0.95
C ARG A 51 3.17 7.37 0.41
N LEU A 52 2.31 8.38 0.42
CA LEU A 52 1.52 8.77 1.58
C LEU A 52 0.09 8.25 1.42
N PHE A 53 -0.37 7.48 2.40
CA PHE A 53 -1.76 7.11 2.55
C PHE A 53 -2.43 8.00 3.60
N ARG A 54 -3.60 8.53 3.27
CA ARG A 54 -4.52 9.12 4.25
C ARG A 54 -5.60 8.11 4.57
N MET A 55 -5.73 7.82 5.85
CA MET A 55 -6.60 6.77 6.34
C MET A 55 -8.06 7.22 6.31
N GLY A 56 -8.94 6.29 5.99
CA GLY A 56 -10.38 6.48 5.94
C GLY A 56 -11.02 6.57 7.33
N PRO A 57 -12.30 6.96 7.40
CA PRO A 57 -13.01 7.23 8.65
C PRO A 57 -13.03 6.06 9.63
N ALA A 58 -12.94 4.81 9.15
CA ALA A 58 -12.95 3.63 10.02
C ALA A 58 -11.70 3.53 10.92
N VAL A 59 -10.59 4.15 10.50
CA VAL A 59 -9.27 4.03 11.16
C VAL A 59 -8.57 5.37 11.44
N SER A 60 -9.06 6.48 10.87
CA SER A 60 -8.43 7.81 10.98
C SER A 60 -8.37 8.36 12.41
N SER A 61 -9.19 7.82 13.31
CA SER A 61 -9.14 8.13 14.75
C SER A 61 -7.92 7.54 15.46
N TYR A 62 -7.34 6.46 14.92
CA TYR A 62 -6.16 5.79 15.47
C TYR A 62 -4.89 6.19 14.71
N VAL A 63 -4.98 6.27 13.37
CA VAL A 63 -3.87 6.53 12.48
C VAL A 63 -4.38 7.46 11.40
N LYS A 64 -3.83 8.68 11.32
CA LYS A 64 -4.27 9.64 10.30
C LYS A 64 -3.64 9.35 8.95
N GLU A 65 -2.35 9.07 8.97
CA GLU A 65 -1.54 8.93 7.77
C GLU A 65 -0.53 7.81 7.96
N SER A 66 -0.18 7.14 6.87
CA SER A 66 0.91 6.18 6.85
C SER A 66 1.78 6.39 5.63
N MET A 67 3.09 6.43 5.86
CA MET A 67 4.06 6.54 4.80
C MET A 67 4.59 5.15 4.47
N GLN A 68 4.60 4.85 3.18
CA GLN A 68 5.05 3.59 2.62
C GLN A 68 6.21 3.82 1.66
N LYS A 69 7.25 3.00 1.79
CA LYS A 69 8.29 2.88 0.76
C LYS A 69 7.99 1.70 -0.15
N ILE A 70 8.04 1.93 -1.46
CA ILE A 70 7.93 0.85 -2.44
C ILE A 70 9.29 0.21 -2.61
N GLU A 71 9.39 -1.07 -2.26
CA GLU A 71 10.60 -1.85 -2.44
C GLU A 71 10.56 -2.64 -3.75
N LYS A 72 11.75 -3.02 -4.24
CA LYS A 72 11.87 -3.80 -5.46
C LYS A 72 11.35 -5.22 -5.20
N VAL A 73 10.51 -5.72 -6.10
CA VAL A 73 10.07 -7.11 -6.07
C VAL A 73 11.13 -7.97 -6.76
N GLU A 74 11.65 -8.96 -6.04
CA GLU A 74 12.48 -10.01 -6.63
C GLU A 74 11.58 -11.19 -7.01
N VAL A 75 11.73 -11.70 -8.24
CA VAL A 75 10.95 -12.82 -8.76
C VAL A 75 11.12 -14.03 -7.85
N GLY A 76 10.01 -14.60 -7.35
CA GLY A 76 10.00 -15.71 -6.41
C GLY A 76 10.06 -15.32 -4.92
N LYS A 77 9.99 -14.02 -4.59
CA LYS A 77 9.89 -13.53 -3.20
C LYS A 77 8.58 -12.77 -2.95
N ILE A 78 8.18 -12.75 -1.68
CA ILE A 78 7.03 -11.99 -1.18
C ILE A 78 7.37 -10.49 -1.26
N CYS A 79 6.46 -9.68 -1.80
CA CYS A 79 6.61 -8.22 -1.80
C CYS A 79 6.62 -7.70 -0.36
N HIS A 80 7.73 -7.11 0.06
CA HIS A 80 7.82 -6.44 1.35
C HIS A 80 7.34 -4.99 1.23
N ILE A 81 6.31 -4.67 2.00
CA ILE A 81 5.76 -3.34 2.13
C ILE A 81 6.07 -2.88 3.55
N SER A 82 6.96 -1.90 3.67
CA SER A 82 7.27 -1.28 4.96
C SER A 82 6.42 -0.02 5.13
N SER A 83 5.60 -0.02 6.19
CA SER A 83 4.73 1.09 6.55
C SER A 83 5.15 1.64 7.91
N CYS A 84 5.44 2.94 7.97
CA CYS A 84 5.57 3.66 9.22
C CYS A 84 4.23 4.30 9.58
N TRP A 85 3.83 4.15 10.84
CA TRP A 85 2.56 4.64 11.38
C TRP A 85 2.88 5.84 12.27
N GLY A 86 2.26 6.99 11.99
CA GLY A 86 2.43 8.25 12.72
C GLY A 86 1.17 8.69 13.43
#